data_AF-A0A914YEQ5-F1
#
_entry.id   AF-A0A914YEQ5-F1
#
_cell.length_a   1.000
_cell.length_b   1.000
_cell.length_c   1.000
_cell.angle_alpha   90.00
_cell.angle_beta   90.00
_cell.angle_gamma   90.00
#
_symmetry.space_group_name_H-M   'P 1'
#
loop_
_entity.id
_entity.type
_entity.pdbx_description
1 polymer ?
#
loop_
_entity_poly.entity_id
_entity_poly.type
_entity_poly.pdbx_seq_one_letter_code
_entity_poly.pdbx_strand_id
1 'polypeptide(L)'
;MTRKWLLDANLPVSTLEQHYQLDIDVDGADEVDAKLNLIKGGGGCLTQEKIVQSCAKKFIVIADDKKKSKQLGENYKNIPIEVVPAAYVPVKKWIEELLGGECTLRIASTKCSPLITDNGNYILQWDFPKGTDDRDWKTTNQMIRELPGVVETGLFLSVVEKVYLATHEGKIEILEN
;
A
#
# COMPACT_ATOMS: atom_id res chain seq x y z
N MET A 1 -6.19 0.77 -14.55
CA MET A 1 -7.49 1.51 -14.61
C MET A 1 -7.27 3.02 -14.68
N THR A 2 -6.41 3.59 -13.84
CA THR A 2 -6.10 5.04 -13.74
C THR A 2 -5.80 5.72 -15.08
N ARG A 3 -4.92 5.15 -15.91
CA ARG A 3 -4.59 5.70 -17.24
C ARG A 3 -5.83 5.95 -18.11
N LYS A 4 -6.79 5.03 -18.07
CA LYS A 4 -8.03 5.17 -18.83
C LYS A 4 -8.87 6.35 -18.32
N TRP A 5 -9.02 6.50 -17.02
CA TRP A 5 -9.77 7.63 -16.43
C TRP A 5 -9.16 8.99 -16.78
N LEU A 6 -7.84 9.10 -16.77
CA LEU A 6 -7.15 10.33 -17.17
C LEU A 6 -7.44 10.69 -18.64
N LEU A 7 -7.37 9.69 -19.54
CA LEU A 7 -7.66 9.88 -20.96
C LEU A 7 -9.14 10.22 -21.20
N ASP A 8 -10.07 9.52 -20.54
CA ASP A 8 -11.51 9.78 -20.64
C ASP A 8 -11.87 11.21 -20.16
N ALA A 9 -11.09 11.76 -19.21
CA ALA A 9 -11.20 13.14 -18.74
C ALA A 9 -10.43 14.18 -19.59
N ASN A 10 -9.83 13.77 -20.71
CA ASN A 10 -8.99 14.61 -21.58
C ASN A 10 -7.77 15.24 -20.87
N LEU A 11 -7.23 14.56 -19.86
CA LEU A 11 -5.99 14.99 -19.21
C LEU A 11 -4.76 14.50 -20.00
N PRO A 12 -3.70 15.32 -20.13
CA PRO A 12 -2.43 14.85 -20.68
C PRO A 12 -1.87 13.69 -19.85
N VAL A 13 -1.45 12.63 -20.52
CA VAL A 13 -0.85 11.45 -19.88
C VAL A 13 0.56 11.26 -20.41
N SER A 14 1.52 11.18 -19.50
CA SER A 14 2.91 10.85 -19.80
C SER A 14 3.33 9.58 -19.05
N THR A 15 4.62 9.32 -18.95
CA THR A 15 5.22 8.16 -18.29
C THR A 15 6.44 8.61 -17.47
N LEU A 16 6.85 7.79 -16.50
CA LEU A 16 8.01 8.11 -15.66
C LEU A 16 9.33 8.10 -16.44
N GLU A 17 9.41 7.38 -17.56
CA GLU A 17 10.57 7.42 -18.45
C GLU A 17 10.77 8.81 -19.08
N GLN A 18 9.67 9.54 -19.31
CA GLN A 18 9.71 10.91 -19.84
C GLN A 18 9.79 11.95 -18.72
N HIS A 19 9.09 11.71 -17.61
CA HIS A 19 8.95 12.63 -16.48
C HIS A 19 9.15 11.91 -15.14
N TYR A 20 10.41 11.66 -14.77
CA TYR A 20 10.75 10.94 -13.53
C TYR A 20 10.70 11.81 -12.27
N GLN A 21 10.61 13.14 -12.41
CA GLN A 21 10.46 14.08 -11.30
C GLN A 21 9.04 14.65 -11.32
N LEU A 22 8.24 14.28 -10.34
CA LEU A 22 6.85 14.71 -10.21
C LEU A 22 6.76 15.78 -9.12
N ASP A 23 5.90 16.78 -9.32
CA ASP A 23 5.66 17.80 -8.30
C ASP A 23 4.77 17.29 -7.17
N ILE A 24 3.77 16.48 -7.51
CA ILE A 24 2.78 15.96 -6.57
C ILE A 24 2.30 14.58 -7.04
N ASP A 25 2.11 13.69 -6.07
CA ASP A 25 1.33 12.46 -6.21
C ASP A 25 0.08 12.56 -5.33
N VAL A 26 -1.06 12.12 -5.88
CA VAL A 26 -2.35 12.11 -5.21
C VAL A 26 -2.94 10.72 -5.33
N ASP A 27 -3.12 10.05 -4.21
CA ASP A 27 -3.60 8.66 -4.19
C ASP A 27 -4.51 8.37 -2.99
N GLY A 28 -5.17 7.23 -3.00
CA GLY A 28 -5.95 6.72 -1.87
C GLY A 28 -5.12 5.89 -0.89
N ALA A 29 -5.77 5.50 0.20
CA ALA A 29 -5.23 4.57 1.19
C ALA A 29 -6.27 3.52 1.59
N ASP A 30 -5.80 2.34 1.97
CA ASP A 30 -6.64 1.32 2.60
C ASP A 30 -6.83 1.58 4.10
N GLU A 31 -5.83 2.18 4.74
CA GLU A 31 -5.85 2.66 6.14
C GLU A 31 -4.80 3.75 6.35
N VAL A 32 -5.07 4.69 7.27
CA VAL A 32 -4.20 5.81 7.65
C VAL A 32 -4.12 5.88 9.17
N ASP A 33 -2.92 5.78 9.74
CA ASP A 33 -2.74 5.91 11.20
C ASP A 33 -2.55 7.37 11.67
N ALA A 34 -2.48 7.57 12.99
CA ALA A 34 -2.28 8.87 13.61
C ALA A 34 -0.92 9.54 13.30
N LYS A 35 0.04 8.80 12.74
CA LYS A 35 1.38 9.29 12.32
C LYS A 35 1.46 9.47 10.79
N LEU A 36 0.31 9.44 10.12
CA LEU A 36 0.17 9.50 8.65
C LEU A 36 0.92 8.39 7.90
N ASN A 37 1.15 7.25 8.55
CA ASN A 37 1.56 6.04 7.84
C ASN A 37 0.33 5.40 7.19
N LEU A 38 0.53 4.73 6.06
CA LEU A 38 -0.55 4.10 5.31
C LEU A 38 -0.35 2.60 5.17
N ILE A 39 -1.47 1.89 5.16
CA ILE A 39 -1.59 0.64 4.39
C ILE A 39 -2.21 0.98 3.03
N LYS A 40 -1.58 0.46 1.98
CA LYS A 40 -2.04 0.49 0.58
C LYS A 40 -1.90 -0.90 -0.04
N GLY A 41 -2.42 -1.06 -1.25
CA GLY A 41 -2.30 -2.30 -2.04
C GLY A 41 -3.52 -3.21 -2.03
N GLY A 42 -4.66 -2.77 -1.52
CA GLY A 42 -5.94 -3.46 -1.64
C GLY A 42 -6.33 -3.73 -3.10
N GLY A 43 -6.03 -2.79 -4.01
CA GLY A 43 -6.21 -2.94 -5.45
C GLY A 43 -5.16 -3.80 -6.17
N GLY A 44 -4.06 -4.13 -5.50
CA GLY A 44 -2.98 -4.96 -6.06
C GLY A 44 -1.96 -4.21 -6.94
N CYS A 45 -1.91 -2.87 -6.85
CA CYS A 45 -1.02 -2.02 -7.63
C CYS A 45 0.12 -1.38 -6.79
N LEU A 46 0.35 -1.88 -5.57
CA LEU A 46 1.18 -1.21 -4.54
C LEU A 46 2.59 -0.84 -5.01
N THR A 47 3.23 -1.68 -5.85
CA THR A 47 4.59 -1.41 -6.32
C THR A 47 4.61 -0.21 -7.26
N GLN A 48 3.67 -0.12 -8.19
CA GLN A 48 3.58 1.01 -9.10
C GLN A 48 3.19 2.29 -8.36
N GLU A 49 2.24 2.19 -7.43
CA GLU A 49 1.87 3.30 -6.54
C GLU A 49 3.09 3.84 -5.79
N LYS A 50 3.91 2.96 -5.19
CA LYS A 50 5.10 3.38 -4.43
C LYS A 50 6.21 3.95 -5.31
N ILE A 51 6.40 3.42 -6.53
CA ILE A 51 7.34 3.98 -7.50
C ILE A 51 6.93 5.42 -7.85
N VAL A 52 5.67 5.65 -8.23
CA VAL A 52 5.16 7.00 -8.55
C VAL A 52 5.32 7.94 -7.36
N GLN A 53 4.91 7.50 -6.17
CA GLN A 53 5.05 8.27 -4.93
C GLN A 53 6.52 8.67 -4.67
N SER A 54 7.47 7.75 -4.86
CA SER A 54 8.90 8.01 -4.63
C SER A 54 9.51 9.01 -5.61
N CYS A 55 8.88 9.20 -6.78
CA CYS A 55 9.26 10.19 -7.78
C CYS A 55 8.67 11.59 -7.51
N ALA A 56 7.75 11.71 -6.56
CA ALA A 56 7.04 12.95 -6.26
C ALA A 56 7.67 13.74 -5.11
N LYS A 57 7.73 15.06 -5.25
CA LYS A 57 8.17 15.98 -4.18
C LYS A 57 7.18 16.03 -3.02
N LYS A 58 5.89 15.82 -3.33
CA LYS A 58 4.78 15.85 -2.37
C LYS A 58 3.88 14.66 -2.58
N PHE A 59 3.39 14.09 -1.48
CA PHE A 59 2.41 13.02 -1.53
C PHE A 59 1.20 13.38 -0.68
N ILE A 60 0.04 13.42 -1.33
CA ILE A 60 -1.23 13.81 -0.74
C ILE A 60 -2.19 12.62 -0.83
N VAL A 61 -2.84 12.31 0.28
CA VAL A 61 -3.79 11.20 0.34
C VAL A 61 -5.22 11.74 0.37
N ILE A 62 -6.12 11.11 -0.39
CA ILE A 62 -7.56 11.38 -0.34
C ILE A 62 -8.29 10.08 0.00
N ALA A 63 -9.10 10.09 1.05
CA ALA A 63 -9.79 8.90 1.54
C ALA A 63 -11.13 9.25 2.22
N ASP A 64 -11.96 8.24 2.48
CA ASP A 64 -13.13 8.37 3.35
C ASP A 64 -12.74 8.26 4.84
N ASP A 65 -13.56 8.82 5.73
CA ASP A 65 -13.32 8.86 7.18
C ASP A 65 -13.12 7.48 7.84
N LYS A 66 -13.62 6.39 7.23
CA LYS A 66 -13.44 5.02 7.75
C LYS A 66 -12.03 4.49 7.56
N LYS A 67 -11.21 5.16 6.76
CA LYS A 67 -9.79 4.80 6.56
C LYS A 67 -8.90 5.28 7.71
N LYS A 68 -9.37 6.22 8.52
CA LYS A 68 -8.63 6.76 9.67
C LYS A 68 -8.62 5.78 10.84
N SER A 69 -7.44 5.48 11.37
CA SER A 69 -7.23 4.68 12.56
C SER A 69 -6.24 5.33 13.51
N LYS A 70 -6.18 4.85 14.76
CA LYS A 70 -5.12 5.25 15.68
C LYS A 70 -3.80 4.59 15.31
N GLN A 71 -3.87 3.33 14.90
CA GLN A 71 -2.74 2.50 14.49
C GLN A 71 -3.12 1.63 13.29
N LEU A 72 -2.15 1.37 12.41
CA LEU A 72 -2.35 0.47 11.28
C LEU A 72 -2.78 -0.93 11.75
N GLY A 73 -3.80 -1.51 11.12
CA GLY A 73 -4.37 -2.80 11.49
C GLY A 73 -5.74 -2.74 12.17
N GLU A 74 -6.25 -1.56 12.51
CA GLU A 74 -7.56 -1.39 13.15
C GLU A 74 -8.68 -1.58 12.13
N ASN A 75 -8.56 -0.93 10.96
CA ASN A 75 -9.59 -0.95 9.93
C ASN A 75 -9.21 -1.83 8.73
N TYR A 76 -7.91 -2.02 8.47
CA TYR A 76 -7.43 -2.89 7.41
C TYR A 76 -6.50 -3.98 7.98
N LYS A 77 -6.96 -5.24 7.93
CA LYS A 77 -6.40 -6.28 8.80
C LYS A 77 -5.07 -6.89 8.36
N ASN A 78 -4.67 -6.73 7.10
CA ASN A 78 -3.45 -7.35 6.57
C ASN A 78 -2.54 -6.34 5.88
N ILE A 79 -1.25 -6.64 5.78
CA ILE A 79 -0.31 -5.90 4.94
C ILE A 79 -0.18 -6.64 3.59
N PRO A 80 -0.54 -6.01 2.46
CA PRO A 80 -0.24 -6.55 1.14
C PRO A 80 1.26 -6.55 0.89
N ILE A 81 1.81 -7.63 0.34
CA ILE A 81 3.24 -7.76 0.03
C ILE A 81 3.36 -8.36 -1.36
N GLU A 82 3.92 -7.62 -2.30
CA GLU A 82 4.16 -8.11 -3.66
C GLU A 82 5.43 -8.96 -3.67
N VAL A 83 5.35 -10.15 -4.25
CA VAL A 83 6.43 -11.15 -4.26
C VAL A 83 6.58 -11.81 -5.61
N VAL A 84 7.82 -12.16 -5.96
CA VAL A 84 8.11 -12.96 -7.14
C VAL A 84 7.40 -14.31 -7.02
N PRO A 85 6.72 -14.81 -8.07
CA PRO A 85 5.94 -16.05 -7.99
C PRO A 85 6.73 -17.27 -7.54
N ALA A 86 8.01 -17.40 -7.87
CA ALA A 86 8.83 -18.52 -7.43
C ALA A 86 9.14 -18.49 -5.91
N ALA A 87 9.00 -17.33 -5.26
CA ALA A 87 9.40 -17.10 -3.88
C ALA A 87 8.22 -17.01 -2.90
N TYR A 88 6.96 -17.11 -3.34
CA TYR A 88 5.82 -16.83 -2.46
C TYR A 88 5.75 -17.78 -1.24
N VAL A 89 6.10 -19.06 -1.41
CA VAL A 89 6.11 -20.05 -0.31
C VAL A 89 7.20 -19.75 0.72
N PRO A 90 8.50 -19.62 0.34
CA PRO A 90 9.53 -19.30 1.32
C PRO A 90 9.33 -17.93 1.97
N VAL A 91 8.96 -16.88 1.22
CA VAL A 91 8.69 -15.56 1.79
C VAL A 91 7.56 -15.60 2.81
N LYS A 92 6.45 -16.31 2.49
CA LYS A 92 5.36 -16.56 3.46
C LYS A 92 5.91 -17.15 4.76
N LYS A 93 6.75 -18.18 4.67
CA LYS A 93 7.27 -18.88 5.86
C LYS A 93 8.25 -18.02 6.66
N TRP A 94 9.15 -17.31 6.00
CA TRP A 94 10.09 -16.42 6.68
C TRP A 94 9.37 -15.29 7.41
N ILE A 95 8.33 -14.69 6.82
CA ILE A 95 7.53 -13.66 7.51
C ILE A 95 6.85 -14.25 8.76
N GLU A 96 6.21 -15.41 8.62
CA GLU A 96 5.56 -16.11 9.74
C GLU A 96 6.55 -16.44 10.87
N GLU A 97 7.77 -16.88 10.53
CA GLU A 97 8.82 -17.22 11.49
C GLU A 97 9.45 -16.00 12.17
N LEU A 98 9.73 -14.93 11.43
CA LEU A 98 10.41 -13.74 11.92
C LEU A 98 9.49 -12.80 12.71
N LEU A 99 8.24 -12.67 12.27
CA LEU A 99 7.33 -11.62 12.72
C LEU A 99 6.02 -12.15 13.29
N GLY A 100 5.78 -13.47 13.20
CA GLY A 100 4.54 -14.11 13.59
C GLY A 100 3.37 -13.80 12.64
N GLY A 101 2.17 -14.21 13.08
CA GLY A 101 0.94 -14.01 12.30
C GLY A 101 0.76 -15.05 11.19
N GLU A 102 -0.09 -14.74 10.22
CA GLU A 102 -0.40 -15.61 9.09
C GLU A 102 -0.20 -14.88 7.77
N CYS A 103 0.54 -15.49 6.84
CA CYS A 103 0.67 -15.01 5.48
C CYS A 103 -0.19 -15.86 4.53
N THR A 104 -1.12 -15.25 3.81
CA THR A 104 -1.99 -15.94 2.84
C THR A 104 -1.74 -15.45 1.43
N LEU A 105 -1.78 -16.34 0.44
CA LEU A 105 -1.70 -15.95 -0.97
C LEU A 105 -3.04 -15.37 -1.39
N ARG A 106 -3.05 -14.13 -1.91
CA ARG A 106 -4.27 -13.49 -2.40
C ARG A 106 -4.77 -14.20 -3.66
N ILE A 107 -6.01 -14.65 -3.63
CA ILE A 107 -6.70 -15.26 -4.78
C ILE A 107 -7.48 -14.19 -5.53
N ALA A 108 -7.48 -14.25 -6.86
CA ALA A 108 -8.23 -13.33 -7.69
C ALA A 108 -9.75 -13.48 -7.46
N SER A 109 -10.49 -12.37 -7.42
CA SER A 109 -11.95 -12.41 -7.24
C SER A 109 -12.69 -13.05 -8.41
N THR A 110 -12.11 -13.00 -9.61
CA THR A 110 -12.74 -13.47 -10.85
C THR A 110 -12.39 -14.92 -11.22
N LYS A 111 -11.37 -15.51 -10.59
CA LYS A 111 -10.84 -16.85 -10.92
C LYS A 111 -10.26 -17.49 -9.66
N CYS A 112 -10.40 -18.81 -9.48
CA CYS A 112 -9.73 -19.57 -8.41
C CYS A 112 -8.22 -19.75 -8.67
N SER A 113 -7.52 -18.67 -8.98
CA SER A 113 -6.08 -18.61 -9.21
C SER A 113 -5.46 -17.48 -8.39
N PRO A 114 -4.14 -17.49 -8.12
CA PRO A 114 -3.46 -16.38 -7.50
C PRO A 114 -3.76 -15.06 -8.23
N LEU A 115 -3.90 -13.97 -7.48
CA LEU A 115 -3.92 -12.63 -8.05
C LEU A 115 -2.54 -12.35 -8.68
N ILE A 116 -2.55 -11.96 -9.94
CA ILE A 116 -1.35 -11.54 -10.68
C ILE A 116 -1.38 -10.02 -10.80
N THR A 117 -0.34 -9.35 -10.33
CA THR A 117 -0.20 -7.90 -10.43
C THR A 117 0.10 -7.46 -11.86
N ASP A 118 0.00 -6.16 -12.14
CA ASP A 118 0.42 -5.59 -13.42
C ASP A 118 1.91 -5.85 -13.73
N ASN A 119 2.72 -6.17 -12.71
CA ASN A 119 4.13 -6.52 -12.86
C ASN A 119 4.38 -8.04 -12.99
N GLY A 120 3.32 -8.85 -13.07
CA GLY A 120 3.42 -10.31 -13.19
C GLY A 120 3.75 -11.05 -11.89
N ASN A 121 3.64 -10.38 -10.74
CA ASN A 121 3.96 -10.92 -9.43
C ASN A 121 2.72 -11.41 -8.68
N TYR A 122 2.93 -12.06 -7.54
CA TYR A 122 1.86 -12.43 -6.61
C TYR A 122 1.77 -11.45 -5.44
N ILE A 123 0.64 -11.48 -4.75
CA ILE A 123 0.45 -10.75 -3.50
C ILE A 123 0.21 -11.71 -2.34
N LEU A 124 1.05 -11.61 -1.31
CA LEU A 124 0.77 -12.15 0.01
C LEU A 124 0.01 -11.13 0.84
N GLN A 125 -0.91 -11.61 1.67
CA GLN A 125 -1.59 -10.83 2.70
C GLN A 125 -1.10 -11.30 4.05
N TRP A 126 -0.32 -10.45 4.71
CA TRP A 126 0.19 -10.74 6.04
C TRP A 126 -0.76 -10.21 7.10
N ASP A 127 -1.50 -11.10 7.75
CA ASP A 127 -2.23 -10.79 8.98
C ASP A 127 -1.28 -10.89 10.17
N PHE A 128 -0.79 -9.74 10.60
CA PHE A 128 0.22 -9.61 11.64
C PHE A 128 -0.41 -9.72 13.05
N PRO A 129 0.36 -10.19 14.06
CA PRO A 129 -0.12 -10.24 15.44
C PRO A 129 -0.63 -8.87 15.93
N LYS A 130 -1.87 -8.86 16.46
CA LYS A 130 -2.52 -7.67 17.02
C LYS A 130 -2.28 -7.59 18.54
N GLY A 131 -2.40 -6.39 19.11
CA GLY A 131 -2.25 -6.15 20.55
C GLY A 131 -0.89 -5.65 21.01
N THR A 132 0.02 -5.33 20.07
CA THR A 132 1.24 -4.55 20.32
C THR A 132 1.00 -3.14 19.76
N ASP A 133 0.46 -2.25 20.58
CA ASP A 133 0.03 -0.89 20.17
C ASP A 133 1.19 0.04 19.77
N ASP A 134 2.41 -0.49 19.67
CA ASP A 134 3.66 0.23 19.42
C ASP A 134 4.56 -0.41 18.36
N ARG A 135 4.01 -1.27 17.49
CA ARG A 135 4.82 -1.94 16.44
C ARG A 135 5.65 -0.93 15.65
N ASP A 136 6.96 -1.17 15.63
CA ASP A 136 7.89 -0.40 14.78
C ASP A 136 7.70 -0.81 13.31
N TRP A 137 6.83 -0.08 12.62
CA TRP A 137 6.54 -0.29 11.20
C TRP A 137 7.76 -0.09 10.31
N LYS A 138 8.70 0.79 10.68
CA LYS A 138 9.89 1.04 9.88
C LYS A 138 10.81 -0.18 9.90
N THR A 139 11.12 -0.68 11.09
CA THR A 139 11.93 -1.89 11.26
C THR A 139 11.23 -3.10 10.66
N THR A 140 9.92 -3.26 10.91
CA THR A 140 9.11 -4.35 10.33
C THR A 140 9.16 -4.32 8.80
N ASN A 141 8.94 -3.15 8.18
CA ASN A 141 8.98 -3.00 6.74
C ASN A 141 10.36 -3.32 6.16
N GLN A 142 11.42 -2.86 6.83
CA GLN A 142 12.79 -3.14 6.41
C GLN A 142 13.08 -4.65 6.42
N MET A 143 12.77 -5.33 7.52
CA MET A 143 12.95 -6.79 7.64
C MET A 143 12.25 -7.55 6.52
N ILE A 144 11.01 -7.16 6.17
CA ILE A 144 10.27 -7.80 5.07
C ILE A 144 10.93 -7.51 3.72
N ARG A 145 11.30 -6.26 3.44
CA ARG A 145 11.91 -5.85 2.16
C ARG A 145 13.28 -6.49 1.92
N GLU A 146 13.99 -6.90 2.97
CA GLU A 146 15.28 -7.59 2.88
C GLU A 146 15.14 -9.08 2.51
N LEU A 147 13.93 -9.65 2.52
CA LEU A 147 13.72 -11.05 2.16
C LEU A 147 13.85 -11.28 0.64
N PRO A 148 14.65 -12.28 0.20
CA PRO A 148 14.78 -12.60 -1.22
C PRO A 148 13.43 -12.96 -1.86
N GLY A 149 13.06 -12.23 -2.91
CA GLY A 149 11.81 -12.43 -3.65
C GLY A 149 10.66 -11.52 -3.21
N VAL A 150 10.83 -10.72 -2.15
CA VAL A 150 9.94 -9.58 -1.91
C VAL A 150 10.25 -8.48 -2.92
N VAL A 151 9.20 -7.97 -3.56
CA VAL A 151 9.27 -6.86 -4.52
C VAL A 151 9.02 -5.55 -3.79
N GLU A 152 7.88 -5.44 -3.08
CA GLU A 152 7.55 -4.28 -2.26
C GLU A 152 6.41 -4.60 -1.27
N THR A 153 6.20 -3.75 -0.26
CA THR A 153 5.13 -3.88 0.73
C THR A 153 4.06 -2.79 0.57
N GLY A 154 2.88 -3.03 1.12
CA GLY A 154 1.80 -2.05 1.21
C GLY A 154 2.03 -0.97 2.26
N LEU A 155 3.18 -0.93 2.94
CA LEU A 155 3.49 0.06 3.98
C LEU A 155 4.10 1.32 3.36
N PHE A 156 3.39 2.44 3.48
CA PHE A 156 3.88 3.77 3.07
C PHE A 156 4.14 4.57 4.35
N LEU A 157 5.41 4.70 4.70
CA LEU A 157 5.82 5.18 6.02
C LEU A 157 6.52 6.53 5.90
N SER A 158 6.08 7.52 6.67
CA SER A 158 6.74 8.84 6.74
C SER A 158 6.90 9.57 5.38
N VAL A 159 6.00 9.30 4.43
CA VAL A 159 6.03 9.90 3.08
C VAL A 159 4.88 10.86 2.80
N VAL A 160 3.85 10.86 3.64
CA VAL A 160 2.63 11.65 3.44
C VAL A 160 2.80 13.07 3.97
N GLU A 161 2.48 14.07 3.14
CA GLU A 161 2.45 15.48 3.55
C GLU A 161 1.09 15.82 4.18
N LYS A 162 -0.02 15.43 3.54
CA LYS A 162 -1.39 15.68 4.02
C LYS A 162 -2.35 14.56 3.66
N VAL A 163 -3.38 14.41 4.48
CA VAL A 163 -4.52 13.50 4.23
C VAL A 163 -5.81 14.31 4.27
N TYR A 164 -6.62 14.19 3.23
CA TYR A 164 -7.96 14.73 3.16
C TYR A 164 -8.98 13.60 3.35
N LEU A 165 -9.74 13.68 4.44
CA LEU A 165 -10.75 12.70 4.81
C LEU A 165 -12.15 13.25 4.55
N ALA A 166 -12.86 12.66 3.60
CA ALA A 166 -14.26 12.97 3.35
C ALA A 166 -15.14 12.26 4.39
N THR A 167 -15.88 13.04 5.19
CA THR A 167 -16.81 12.50 6.17
C THR A 167 -18.17 12.23 5.56
N HIS A 168 -18.92 11.31 6.15
CA HIS A 168 -20.30 11.00 5.76
C HIS A 168 -21.26 12.21 5.88
N GLU A 169 -20.90 13.25 6.65
CA GLU A 169 -21.66 14.51 6.75
C GLU A 169 -21.34 15.52 5.64
N GLY A 170 -20.47 15.16 4.68
CA GLY A 170 -20.03 16.05 3.60
C GLY A 170 -18.99 17.09 4.02
N LYS A 171 -18.32 16.89 5.17
CA LYS A 171 -17.20 17.73 5.62
C LYS A 171 -15.88 17.10 5.20
N ILE A 172 -14.83 17.93 5.14
CA ILE A 172 -13.46 17.48 4.92
C ILE A 172 -12.67 17.69 6.21
N GLU A 173 -12.17 16.61 6.78
CA GLU A 173 -11.13 16.64 7.82
C GLU A 173 -9.76 16.60 7.15
N ILE A 174 -8.82 17.42 7.62
CA ILE A 174 -7.46 17.48 7.10
C ILE A 174 -6.51 17.03 8.20
N LEU A 175 -5.67 16.04 7.90
CA LEU A 175 -4.58 15.61 8.77
C LEU A 175 -3.25 16.06 8.14
N GLU A 176 -2.39 16.68 8.95
CA GLU A 176 -1.06 17.17 8.56
C GLU A 176 -0.07 16.81 9.67
N ASN A 177 1.19 16.56 9.28
CA ASN A 177 2.30 16.33 10.22
C ASN A 177 2.84 17.63 10.79
#